data_AF-A0A075ASB6-F1
#
_entry.id   AF-A0A075ASB6-F1
#
_cell.length_a   1.000
_cell.length_b   1.000
_cell.length_c   1.000
_cell.angle_alpha   90.00
_cell.angle_beta   90.00
_cell.angle_gamma   90.00
#
_symmetry.space_group_name_H-M   'P 1'
#
loop_
_entity.id
_entity.type
_entity.pdbx_description
1 polymer ?
#
loop_
_entity_poly.entity_id
_entity_poly.type
_entity_poly.pdbx_seq_one_letter_code
_entity_poly.pdbx_strand_id
1 'polypeptide(L)'
;MYQVLTILFVFFVQVVKLNCLPKKTNLFANQFKPVVLDQYDWDAGIIENEIVRILLEDHLGYKVEYSPISTDVYNWDLLSSEAYTLLWVWVTTDNRKQKLAKGISDRTIEVAGPLGYISQAGIYIPEKTVREYPGLASYHGLVDPALVAPISLTNTQIAQIRTPLSSAPVANWVPTNGKGFVIVVLPSYGGDPIPSFASRMGLYVERQSAGSETRQFEVLQDLIAINSSAIISLWTPHPNLVKWKYLNNTDLKLERVALPVYNKDYCNPEGATQNCDFNTVVIQKLIWAGLNDYNKELYWLFRAFSLTLDDINNLMAEKVFGGKEAYDVAFGFGLELAQIVAVALEVAFSAPVNAMMGLRAPTARKLYLLTIFHMILLPQKS
;
A
#
# COMPACT_ATOMS: atom_id res chain seq x y z
N MET A 1 6.13 37.62 24.47
CA MET A 1 4.68 37.82 24.74
C MET A 1 3.81 37.50 23.52
N TYR A 2 4.11 38.04 22.33
CA TYR A 2 3.36 37.76 21.10
C TYR A 2 3.31 36.28 20.68
N GLN A 3 4.43 35.53 20.72
CA GLN A 3 4.44 34.09 20.38
C GLN A 3 3.63 33.21 21.35
N VAL A 4 3.60 33.56 22.63
CA VAL A 4 2.83 32.82 23.65
C VAL A 4 1.33 33.09 23.48
N LEU A 5 0.94 34.31 23.10
CA LEU A 5 -0.44 34.65 22.75
C LEU A 5 -0.91 33.99 21.45
N THR A 6 -0.05 33.84 20.44
CA THR A 6 -0.41 33.12 19.20
C THR A 6 -0.62 31.63 19.44
N ILE A 7 0.25 30.99 20.25
CA ILE A 7 0.11 29.57 20.59
C ILE A 7 -1.12 29.32 21.46
N LEU A 8 -1.38 30.19 22.45
CA LEU A 8 -2.60 30.10 23.27
C LEU A 8 -3.87 30.36 22.47
N PHE A 9 -3.85 31.27 21.48
CA PHE A 9 -5.03 31.52 20.63
C PHE A 9 -5.31 30.34 19.68
N VAL A 10 -4.27 29.70 19.12
CA VAL A 10 -4.42 28.48 18.32
C VAL A 10 -4.93 27.31 19.17
N PHE A 11 -4.40 27.13 20.39
CA PHE A 11 -4.88 26.09 21.32
C PHE A 11 -6.31 26.35 21.81
N PHE A 12 -6.66 27.60 22.11
CA PHE A 12 -7.99 27.95 22.60
C PHE A 12 -9.06 27.83 21.50
N VAL A 13 -8.72 28.12 20.24
CA VAL A 13 -9.62 27.88 19.09
C VAL A 13 -9.80 26.38 18.81
N GLN A 14 -8.78 25.55 19.05
CA GLN A 14 -8.91 24.09 18.89
C GLN A 14 -9.74 23.45 20.02
N VAL A 15 -9.52 23.84 21.28
CA VAL A 15 -10.23 23.24 22.44
C VAL A 15 -11.70 23.67 22.51
N VAL A 16 -12.04 24.89 22.09
CA VAL A 16 -13.44 25.39 22.11
C VAL A 16 -14.27 24.86 20.93
N LYS A 17 -13.66 24.42 19.82
CA LYS A 17 -14.40 23.83 18.68
C LYS A 17 -14.69 22.32 18.82
N LEU A 18 -13.93 21.58 19.64
CA LEU A 18 -14.08 20.12 19.80
C LEU A 18 -15.39 19.69 20.49
N ASN A 19 -15.94 20.51 21.39
CA ASN A 19 -17.21 20.22 22.08
C ASN A 19 -18.44 20.91 21.46
N CYS A 20 -18.26 21.66 20.36
CA CYS A 20 -19.32 22.49 19.76
C CYS A 20 -19.41 22.36 18.25
N LEU A 21 -18.67 21.45 17.59
CA LEU A 21 -19.09 20.97 16.29
C LEU A 21 -20.40 20.21 16.52
N PRO A 22 -21.57 20.73 16.07
CA PRO A 22 -22.77 19.91 16.09
C PRO A 22 -22.41 18.63 15.34
N LYS A 23 -22.82 17.45 15.84
CA LYS A 23 -22.93 16.26 14.99
C LYS A 23 -23.61 16.76 13.73
N LYS A 24 -22.86 16.91 12.62
CA LYS A 24 -23.44 17.41 11.38
C LYS A 24 -24.55 16.42 11.08
N THR A 25 -25.80 16.86 11.26
CA THR A 25 -26.95 16.12 10.78
C THR A 25 -26.64 15.81 9.32
N ASN A 26 -26.68 14.52 8.99
CA ASN A 26 -26.44 13.93 7.67
C ASN A 26 -27.18 14.66 6.54
N LEU A 27 -26.71 15.84 6.15
CA LEU A 27 -27.34 16.66 5.12
C LEU A 27 -27.21 16.01 3.74
N PHE A 28 -26.28 15.06 3.58
CA PHE A 28 -25.94 14.41 2.31
C PHE A 28 -26.17 12.90 2.26
N ALA A 29 -26.42 12.22 3.39
CA ALA A 29 -26.43 10.74 3.45
C ALA A 29 -27.49 10.04 2.58
N ASN A 30 -28.47 10.79 2.06
CA ASN A 30 -29.51 10.29 1.15
C ASN A 30 -29.51 10.97 -0.23
N GLN A 31 -28.56 11.87 -0.52
CA GLN A 31 -28.51 12.59 -1.80
C GLN A 31 -27.65 11.89 -2.85
N PHE A 32 -26.68 11.08 -2.42
CA PHE A 32 -25.72 10.42 -3.30
C PHE A 32 -25.75 8.92 -3.12
N LYS A 33 -25.34 8.20 -4.16
CA LYS A 33 -25.09 6.76 -4.07
C LYS A 33 -23.92 6.50 -3.10
N PRO A 34 -23.85 5.30 -2.49
CA PRO A 34 -22.69 4.89 -1.73
C PRO A 34 -21.41 5.03 -2.56
N VAL A 35 -20.35 5.48 -1.92
CA VAL A 35 -19.00 5.49 -2.49
C VAL A 35 -18.47 4.06 -2.43
N VAL A 36 -18.00 3.54 -3.56
CA VAL A 36 -17.53 2.16 -3.63
C VAL A 36 -16.01 2.12 -3.61
N LEU A 37 -15.44 1.36 -2.65
CA LEU A 37 -14.01 1.12 -2.50
C LEU A 37 -13.69 -0.36 -2.79
N ASP A 38 -12.59 -0.65 -3.48
CA ASP A 38 -12.16 -2.04 -3.70
C ASP A 38 -11.59 -2.65 -2.43
N GLN A 39 -12.09 -3.82 -2.02
CA GLN A 39 -11.63 -4.54 -0.84
C GLN A 39 -10.43 -5.41 -1.16
N TYR A 40 -9.30 -5.05 -0.56
CA TYR A 40 -8.04 -5.78 -0.65
C TYR A 40 -7.92 -6.85 0.45
N ASP A 41 -7.07 -7.86 0.23
CA ASP A 41 -6.72 -8.89 1.23
C ASP A 41 -5.34 -8.68 1.88
N TRP A 42 -4.68 -7.54 1.63
CA TRP A 42 -3.43 -7.11 2.26
C TRP A 42 -3.62 -5.91 3.18
N ASP A 43 -2.82 -5.85 4.25
CA ASP A 43 -3.02 -4.91 5.35
C ASP A 43 -2.96 -3.43 4.92
N ALA A 44 -2.05 -3.07 4.01
CA ALA A 44 -1.91 -1.68 3.56
C ALA A 44 -3.21 -1.17 2.93
N GLY A 45 -3.77 -1.94 1.99
CA GLY A 45 -4.98 -1.57 1.26
C GLY A 45 -6.22 -1.56 2.16
N ILE A 46 -6.30 -2.49 3.12
CA ILE A 46 -7.38 -2.52 4.11
C ILE A 46 -7.34 -1.24 4.97
N ILE A 47 -6.16 -0.87 5.50
CA ILE A 47 -6.00 0.31 6.35
C ILE A 47 -6.32 1.59 5.56
N GLU A 48 -5.82 1.73 4.34
CA GLU A 48 -6.08 2.87 3.46
C GLU A 48 -7.56 3.09 3.20
N ASN A 49 -8.28 2.00 2.91
CA ASN A 49 -9.72 2.02 2.72
C ASN A 49 -10.46 2.41 4.00
N GLU A 50 -10.08 1.86 5.15
CA GLU A 50 -10.70 2.21 6.43
C GLU A 50 -10.51 3.69 6.78
N ILE A 51 -9.34 4.27 6.52
CA ILE A 51 -9.10 5.71 6.72
C ILE A 51 -10.07 6.52 5.86
N VAL A 52 -10.18 6.18 4.57
CA VAL A 52 -11.09 6.87 3.65
C VAL A 52 -12.55 6.66 4.05
N ARG A 53 -12.92 5.46 4.49
CA ARG A 53 -14.26 5.17 4.99
C ARG A 53 -14.61 6.05 6.18
N ILE A 54 -13.72 6.17 7.16
CA ILE A 54 -13.92 7.02 8.34
C ILE A 54 -14.07 8.49 7.93
N LEU A 55 -13.25 8.99 7.01
CA LEU A 55 -13.40 10.35 6.47
C LEU A 55 -14.77 10.53 5.79
N LEU A 56 -15.21 9.58 4.99
CA LEU A 56 -16.46 9.64 4.25
C LEU A 56 -17.69 9.53 5.17
N GLU A 57 -17.74 8.53 6.04
CA GLU A 57 -18.91 8.22 6.87
C GLU A 57 -18.98 9.13 8.11
N ASP A 58 -17.90 9.22 8.88
CA ASP A 58 -17.93 9.88 10.19
C ASP A 58 -17.80 11.40 10.10
N HIS A 59 -17.14 11.91 9.04
CA HIS A 59 -16.85 13.33 8.90
C HIS A 59 -17.63 14.04 7.78
N LEU A 60 -17.99 13.32 6.72
CA LEU A 60 -18.65 13.90 5.55
C LEU A 60 -20.10 13.40 5.37
N GLY A 61 -20.50 12.33 6.06
CA GLY A 61 -21.86 11.80 6.03
C GLY A 61 -22.23 11.06 4.73
N TYR A 62 -21.24 10.58 3.98
CA TYR A 62 -21.46 9.65 2.87
C TYR A 62 -21.63 8.21 3.39
N LYS A 63 -22.19 7.32 2.57
CA LYS A 63 -22.15 5.87 2.83
C LYS A 63 -21.02 5.25 2.02
N VAL A 64 -20.39 4.22 2.56
CA VAL A 64 -19.36 3.46 1.85
C VAL A 64 -19.78 2.01 1.68
N GLU A 65 -19.51 1.48 0.49
CA GLU A 65 -19.63 0.06 0.18
C GLU A 65 -18.28 -0.49 -0.28
N TYR A 66 -18.03 -1.75 0.05
CA TYR A 66 -16.85 -2.47 -0.39
C TYR A 66 -17.18 -3.38 -1.57
N SER A 67 -16.36 -3.32 -2.61
CA SER A 67 -16.39 -4.24 -3.74
C SER A 67 -15.25 -5.24 -3.59
N PRO A 68 -15.51 -6.55 -3.46
CA PRO A 68 -14.43 -7.55 -3.40
C PRO A 68 -13.61 -7.54 -4.70
N ILE A 69 -12.29 -7.60 -4.59
CA ILE A 69 -11.44 -7.79 -5.78
C ILE A 69 -11.60 -9.21 -6.34
N SER A 70 -11.65 -9.33 -7.67
CA SER A 70 -11.66 -10.63 -8.37
C SER A 70 -10.23 -11.08 -8.75
N THR A 71 -10.10 -12.21 -9.44
CA THR A 71 -8.80 -12.87 -9.75
C THR A 71 -7.83 -11.98 -10.55
N ASP A 72 -8.34 -11.00 -11.29
CA ASP A 72 -7.58 -9.83 -11.74
C ASP A 72 -7.66 -8.77 -10.63
N VAL A 73 -6.57 -8.59 -9.88
CA VAL A 73 -6.38 -7.78 -8.65
C VAL A 73 -7.16 -6.45 -8.53
N TYR A 74 -7.62 -5.86 -9.63
CA TYR A 74 -8.45 -4.64 -9.63
C TYR A 74 -9.68 -4.84 -10.50
N ASN A 75 -10.84 -4.37 -10.04
CA ASN A 75 -12.05 -4.38 -10.85
C ASN A 75 -12.08 -3.19 -11.83
N TRP A 76 -11.18 -3.20 -12.83
CA TRP A 76 -11.01 -2.12 -13.81
C TRP A 76 -12.33 -1.69 -14.49
N ASP A 77 -13.24 -2.63 -14.73
CA ASP A 77 -14.53 -2.37 -15.37
C ASP A 77 -15.45 -1.55 -14.46
N LEU A 78 -15.32 -1.69 -13.14
CA LEU A 78 -16.11 -0.95 -12.16
C LEU A 78 -15.68 0.50 -12.03
N LEU A 79 -14.49 0.89 -12.50
CA LEU A 79 -14.09 2.32 -12.55
C LEU A 79 -15.00 3.16 -13.46
N SER A 80 -15.78 2.51 -14.33
CA SER A 80 -16.83 3.18 -15.11
C SER A 80 -18.11 3.46 -14.31
N SER A 81 -18.24 2.88 -13.11
CA SER A 81 -19.39 3.02 -12.23
C SER A 81 -19.30 4.30 -11.39
N GLU A 82 -20.46 4.89 -11.14
CA GLU A 82 -20.62 6.10 -10.34
C GLU A 82 -20.01 5.94 -8.94
N ALA A 83 -19.24 6.94 -8.50
CA ALA A 83 -18.61 7.01 -7.18
C ALA A 83 -17.68 5.84 -6.81
N TYR A 84 -17.16 5.10 -7.79
CA TYR A 84 -16.19 4.03 -7.58
C TYR A 84 -14.74 4.57 -7.58
N THR A 85 -13.92 4.09 -6.64
CA THR A 85 -12.53 4.53 -6.46
C THR A 85 -11.58 3.37 -6.14
N LEU A 86 -10.37 3.43 -6.71
CA LEU A 86 -9.23 2.58 -6.35
C LEU A 86 -8.14 3.44 -5.72
N LEU A 87 -7.70 3.11 -4.51
CA LEU A 87 -6.66 3.86 -3.81
C LEU A 87 -5.25 3.31 -4.06
N TRP A 88 -5.12 1.99 -4.20
CA TRP A 88 -3.81 1.30 -4.22
C TRP A 88 -3.51 0.61 -5.56
N VAL A 89 -3.24 1.39 -6.62
CA VAL A 89 -3.05 0.85 -7.97
C VAL A 89 -1.58 0.76 -8.38
N TRP A 90 -1.10 -0.47 -8.60
CA TRP A 90 0.20 -0.80 -9.16
C TRP A 90 0.15 -0.89 -10.68
N VAL A 91 0.51 0.19 -11.37
CA VAL A 91 0.54 0.23 -12.85
C VAL A 91 1.90 -0.28 -13.38
N THR A 92 2.20 -1.55 -13.12
CA THR A 92 3.50 -2.18 -13.40
C THR A 92 3.57 -2.90 -14.74
N THR A 93 2.54 -3.69 -15.05
CA THR A 93 2.51 -4.55 -16.24
C THR A 93 1.95 -3.82 -17.45
N ASP A 94 2.34 -4.26 -18.65
CA ASP A 94 1.84 -3.62 -19.88
C ASP A 94 0.34 -3.80 -20.05
N ASN A 95 -0.23 -4.93 -19.62
CA ASN A 95 -1.68 -5.10 -19.55
C ASN A 95 -2.34 -4.00 -18.68
N ARG A 96 -1.79 -3.71 -17.49
CA ARG A 96 -2.33 -2.65 -16.62
C ARG A 96 -2.14 -1.26 -17.22
N LYS A 97 -0.99 -0.99 -17.86
CA LYS A 97 -0.76 0.28 -18.58
C LYS A 97 -1.76 0.45 -19.73
N GLN A 98 -2.02 -0.60 -20.50
CA GLN A 98 -3.00 -0.59 -21.59
C GLN A 98 -4.43 -0.40 -21.08
N LYS A 99 -4.83 -1.13 -20.02
CA LYS A 99 -6.15 -0.96 -19.37
C LYS A 99 -6.33 0.49 -18.89
N LEU A 100 -5.34 1.07 -18.21
CA LEU A 100 -5.38 2.46 -17.78
C LEU A 100 -5.45 3.44 -18.95
N ALA A 101 -4.59 3.28 -19.97
CA ALA A 101 -4.57 4.16 -21.15
C ALA A 101 -5.91 4.13 -21.89
N LYS A 102 -6.51 2.92 -22.02
CA LYS A 102 -7.83 2.75 -22.62
C LYS A 102 -8.91 3.47 -21.82
N GLY A 103 -8.96 3.27 -20.50
CA GLY A 103 -9.98 3.92 -19.66
C GLY A 103 -9.87 5.45 -19.62
N ILE A 104 -8.66 6.00 -19.70
CA ILE A 104 -8.45 7.45 -19.87
C ILE A 104 -8.97 7.92 -21.23
N SER A 105 -8.63 7.20 -22.31
CA SER A 105 -9.10 7.51 -23.67
C SER A 105 -10.62 7.47 -23.79
N ASP A 106 -11.24 6.47 -23.16
CA ASP A 106 -12.70 6.29 -23.13
C ASP A 106 -13.40 7.24 -22.15
N ARG A 107 -12.65 8.02 -21.36
CA ARG A 107 -13.15 8.91 -20.30
C ARG A 107 -13.98 8.16 -19.25
N THR A 108 -13.60 6.94 -18.93
CA THR A 108 -14.18 6.17 -17.82
C THR A 108 -13.33 6.29 -16.56
N ILE A 109 -12.01 6.45 -16.71
CA ILE A 109 -11.03 6.54 -15.62
C ILE A 109 -10.36 7.91 -15.62
N GLU A 110 -10.20 8.51 -14.45
CA GLU A 110 -9.27 9.61 -14.20
C GLU A 110 -8.22 9.20 -13.15
N VAL A 111 -6.97 9.62 -13.37
CA VAL A 111 -5.90 9.49 -12.37
C VAL A 111 -6.03 10.61 -11.35
N ALA A 112 -6.38 10.26 -10.11
CA ALA A 112 -6.50 11.20 -9.00
C ALA A 112 -5.14 11.62 -8.40
N GLY A 113 -4.05 11.04 -8.90
CA GLY A 113 -2.68 11.36 -8.51
C GLY A 113 -2.04 10.26 -7.65
N PRO A 114 -0.81 10.50 -7.15
CA PRO A 114 -0.10 9.54 -6.32
C PRO A 114 -0.78 9.37 -4.96
N LEU A 115 -0.75 8.15 -4.43
CA LEU A 115 -1.19 7.87 -3.07
C LEU A 115 -0.26 8.47 -2.00
N GLY A 116 1.00 8.76 -2.35
CA GLY A 116 1.91 9.54 -1.52
C GLY A 116 3.23 8.84 -1.17
N TYR A 117 3.39 7.56 -1.52
CA TYR A 117 4.64 6.82 -1.34
C TYR A 117 5.05 6.05 -2.60
N ILE A 118 6.32 5.67 -2.63
CA ILE A 118 6.91 4.81 -3.66
C ILE A 118 6.96 3.40 -3.12
N SER A 119 6.50 2.46 -3.93
CA SER A 119 6.54 1.04 -3.61
C SER A 119 7.53 0.31 -4.50
N GLN A 120 8.09 -0.78 -3.98
CA GLN A 120 8.95 -1.66 -4.75
C GLN A 120 8.74 -3.09 -4.30
N ALA A 121 8.55 -3.99 -5.27
CA ALA A 121 8.61 -5.42 -5.02
C ALA A 121 10.06 -5.87 -4.78
N GLY A 122 10.22 -7.04 -4.19
CA GLY A 122 11.52 -7.63 -3.95
C GLY A 122 11.41 -9.06 -3.48
N ILE A 123 12.56 -9.73 -3.45
CA ILE A 123 12.72 -10.97 -2.74
C ILE A 123 13.59 -10.73 -1.51
N TYR A 124 13.22 -11.39 -0.43
CA TYR A 124 13.79 -11.19 0.90
C TYR A 124 14.10 -12.54 1.50
N ILE A 125 15.10 -12.57 2.37
CA ILE A 125 15.56 -13.78 3.04
C ILE A 125 15.77 -13.45 4.53
N PRO A 126 15.47 -14.37 5.47
CA PRO A 126 15.72 -14.10 6.88
C PRO A 126 17.19 -13.76 7.15
N GLU A 127 17.44 -12.73 7.98
CA GLU A 127 18.80 -12.30 8.35
C GLU A 127 19.58 -13.45 9.00
N LYS A 128 18.91 -14.36 9.73
CA LYS A 128 19.55 -15.56 10.28
C LYS A 128 20.16 -16.42 9.18
N THR A 129 19.42 -16.63 8.10
CA THR A 129 19.87 -17.41 6.95
C THR A 129 21.00 -16.71 6.21
N VAL A 130 20.98 -15.38 6.11
CA VAL A 130 22.11 -14.62 5.54
C VAL A 130 23.35 -14.73 6.41
N ARG A 131 23.23 -14.72 7.73
CA ARG A 131 24.38 -14.93 8.63
C ARG A 131 25.02 -16.30 8.45
N GLU A 132 24.21 -17.34 8.21
CA GLU A 132 24.69 -18.70 7.96
C GLU A 132 25.21 -18.89 6.52
N TYR A 133 24.55 -18.27 5.54
CA TYR A 133 24.82 -18.41 4.11
C TYR A 133 24.84 -17.02 3.42
N PRO A 134 25.89 -16.21 3.63
CA PRO A 134 25.91 -14.81 3.19
C PRO A 134 25.80 -14.64 1.67
N GLY A 135 26.20 -15.65 0.89
CA GLY A 135 26.03 -15.65 -0.57
C GLY A 135 24.57 -15.49 -1.02
N LEU A 136 23.60 -15.99 -0.23
CA LEU A 136 22.17 -15.96 -0.58
C LEU A 136 21.55 -14.56 -0.58
N ALA A 137 22.21 -13.56 0.02
CA ALA A 137 21.79 -12.16 -0.05
C ALA A 137 22.15 -11.48 -1.39
N SER A 138 22.58 -12.24 -2.40
CA SER A 138 22.99 -11.71 -3.71
C SER A 138 22.45 -12.53 -4.87
N TYR A 139 22.30 -11.87 -6.03
CA TYR A 139 21.99 -12.53 -7.29
C TYR A 139 22.91 -13.71 -7.60
N HIS A 140 24.23 -13.52 -7.43
CA HIS A 140 25.22 -14.56 -7.70
C HIS A 140 25.02 -15.81 -6.83
N GLY A 141 24.62 -15.64 -5.57
CA GLY A 141 24.29 -16.77 -4.71
C GLY A 141 23.04 -17.50 -5.15
N LEU A 142 22.04 -16.79 -5.68
CA LEU A 142 20.78 -17.39 -6.10
C LEU A 142 20.84 -18.11 -7.45
N VAL A 143 21.89 -17.89 -8.26
CA VAL A 143 22.10 -18.63 -9.52
C VAL A 143 23.04 -19.82 -9.37
N ASP A 144 23.70 -19.98 -8.22
CA ASP A 144 24.62 -21.09 -7.94
C ASP A 144 23.90 -22.22 -7.19
N PRO A 145 23.72 -23.41 -7.81
CA PRO A 145 23.07 -24.55 -7.16
C PRO A 145 23.69 -24.95 -5.82
N ALA A 146 25.01 -24.83 -5.67
CA ALA A 146 25.71 -25.22 -4.45
C ALA A 146 25.39 -24.28 -3.29
N LEU A 147 25.20 -22.99 -3.58
CA LEU A 147 24.87 -21.98 -2.58
C LEU A 147 23.39 -22.03 -2.18
N VAL A 148 22.50 -22.42 -3.09
CA VAL A 148 21.06 -22.50 -2.84
C VAL A 148 20.63 -23.83 -2.19
N ALA A 149 21.35 -24.93 -2.41
CA ALA A 149 21.01 -26.25 -1.88
C ALA A 149 20.64 -26.29 -0.36
N PRO A 150 21.28 -25.51 0.54
CA PRO A 150 20.93 -25.49 1.97
C PRO A 150 19.50 -25.04 2.28
N ILE A 151 18.86 -24.27 1.41
CA ILE A 151 17.47 -23.79 1.59
C ILE A 151 16.47 -24.59 0.73
N SER A 152 16.85 -25.78 0.26
CA SER A 152 15.95 -26.66 -0.48
C SER A 152 14.93 -27.34 0.43
N LEU A 153 13.71 -27.54 -0.08
CA LEU A 153 12.65 -28.30 0.58
C LEU A 153 12.68 -29.78 0.22
N THR A 154 12.63 -30.60 1.27
CA THR A 154 12.41 -32.06 1.22
C THR A 154 10.93 -32.41 1.42
N ASN A 155 10.55 -33.63 1.04
CA ASN A 155 9.21 -34.18 1.34
C ASN A 155 8.86 -34.14 2.83
N THR A 156 9.84 -34.42 3.70
CA THR A 156 9.65 -34.43 5.15
C THR A 156 9.33 -33.03 5.68
N GLN A 157 10.09 -32.01 5.26
CA GLN A 157 9.82 -30.63 5.65
C GLN A 157 8.46 -30.15 5.13
N ILE A 158 8.10 -30.50 3.90
CA ILE A 158 6.77 -30.18 3.35
C ILE A 158 5.66 -30.84 4.18
N ALA A 159 5.82 -32.08 4.61
CA ALA A 159 4.86 -32.75 5.47
C ALA A 159 4.72 -32.08 6.85
N GLN A 160 5.82 -31.57 7.42
CA GLN A 160 5.81 -30.84 8.68
C GLN A 160 5.05 -29.50 8.57
N ILE A 161 5.24 -28.75 7.48
CA ILE A 161 4.56 -27.47 7.20
C ILE A 161 3.06 -27.69 6.86
N ARG A 162 2.69 -28.89 6.37
CA ARG A 162 1.31 -29.30 6.04
C ARG A 162 0.45 -29.63 7.27
N THR A 163 1.00 -29.62 8.48
CA THR A 163 0.26 -29.84 9.73
C THR A 163 0.16 -28.48 10.43
N PRO A 164 -0.83 -27.66 10.09
CA PRO A 164 -0.74 -26.22 10.34
C PRO A 164 -1.12 -25.87 11.79
N LEU A 165 -0.58 -24.77 12.28
CA LEU A 165 -1.14 -23.99 13.40
C LEU A 165 -2.43 -23.23 13.01
N SER A 166 -2.84 -23.23 11.72
CA SER A 166 -3.98 -22.48 11.14
C SER A 166 -4.79 -23.27 10.10
N SER A 167 -5.95 -22.77 9.65
CA SER A 167 -6.99 -23.55 8.94
C SER A 167 -6.85 -23.71 7.41
N ALA A 168 -5.79 -23.20 6.76
CA ALA A 168 -5.64 -23.25 5.30
C ALA A 168 -4.49 -24.19 4.86
N PRO A 169 -4.76 -25.28 4.10
CA PRO A 169 -3.71 -26.18 3.63
C PRO A 169 -2.84 -25.53 2.54
N VAL A 170 -1.51 -25.67 2.63
CA VAL A 170 -0.52 -25.39 1.55
C VAL A 170 -0.59 -26.44 0.44
N ALA A 171 -1.81 -26.71 -0.06
CA ALA A 171 -2.05 -27.73 -1.07
C ALA A 171 -1.12 -27.54 -2.28
N ASN A 172 -0.54 -28.66 -2.75
CA ASN A 172 0.28 -28.76 -3.97
C ASN A 172 1.74 -28.27 -3.88
N TRP A 173 2.30 -28.03 -2.69
CA TRP A 173 3.74 -27.86 -2.56
C TRP A 173 4.48 -29.15 -2.92
N VAL A 174 5.51 -29.03 -3.74
CA VAL A 174 6.36 -30.12 -4.21
C VAL A 174 7.79 -29.95 -3.72
N PRO A 175 8.54 -31.05 -3.50
CA PRO A 175 9.98 -30.96 -3.24
C PRO A 175 10.69 -30.18 -4.32
N THR A 176 11.70 -29.45 -3.90
CA THR A 176 12.48 -28.55 -4.77
C THR A 176 13.66 -29.25 -5.41
N ASN A 177 13.94 -30.52 -5.04
CA ASN A 177 14.97 -31.38 -5.62
C ASN A 177 16.35 -30.71 -5.71
N GLY A 178 16.76 -30.02 -4.64
CA GLY A 178 18.05 -29.33 -4.53
C GLY A 178 18.05 -27.88 -5.02
N LYS A 179 16.96 -27.40 -5.64
CA LYS A 179 16.73 -25.95 -5.83
C LYS A 179 16.29 -25.32 -4.52
N GLY A 180 16.49 -24.01 -4.40
CA GLY A 180 15.86 -23.25 -3.31
C GLY A 180 14.39 -23.04 -3.63
N PHE A 181 13.72 -22.24 -2.82
CA PHE A 181 12.36 -21.84 -3.16
C PHE A 181 12.04 -20.42 -2.73
N VAL A 182 11.13 -19.82 -3.49
CA VAL A 182 10.52 -18.53 -3.22
C VAL A 182 9.07 -18.75 -2.85
N ILE A 183 8.69 -18.35 -1.64
CA ILE A 183 7.29 -18.32 -1.19
C ILE A 183 6.65 -17.06 -1.73
N VAL A 184 5.51 -17.20 -2.39
CA VAL A 184 4.75 -16.09 -2.98
C VAL A 184 3.31 -16.08 -2.49
N VAL A 185 2.71 -14.89 -2.40
CA VAL A 185 1.36 -14.68 -1.86
C VAL A 185 0.27 -15.32 -2.74
N LEU A 186 0.01 -14.81 -3.96
CA LEU A 186 -0.87 -15.44 -4.96
C LEU A 186 -0.23 -15.50 -6.36
N PRO A 187 -0.77 -16.34 -7.28
CA PRO A 187 -0.41 -16.33 -8.70
C PRO A 187 -0.70 -15.05 -9.47
N SER A 188 -1.64 -14.21 -9.02
CA SER A 188 -2.12 -13.07 -9.77
C SER A 188 -1.67 -11.69 -9.24
N TYR A 189 -0.89 -11.61 -8.15
CA TYR A 189 -0.36 -10.32 -7.65
C TYR A 189 0.56 -9.70 -8.70
N GLY A 190 -0.04 -8.81 -9.51
CA GLY A 190 0.46 -8.45 -10.83
C GLY A 190 1.73 -7.62 -10.83
N GLY A 191 2.74 -8.24 -11.42
CA GLY A 191 4.03 -7.65 -11.73
C GLY A 191 4.98 -8.79 -12.04
N ASP A 192 4.80 -9.40 -13.22
CA ASP A 192 5.51 -10.60 -13.69
C ASP A 192 5.42 -11.78 -12.70
N PRO A 193 4.57 -12.80 -12.93
CA PRO A 193 4.41 -13.88 -11.95
C PRO A 193 5.79 -14.41 -11.60
N ILE A 194 6.20 -14.35 -10.33
CA ILE A 194 7.55 -14.70 -9.87
C ILE A 194 8.20 -15.93 -10.52
N PRO A 195 7.50 -17.00 -10.98
CA PRO A 195 8.12 -18.02 -11.83
C PRO A 195 8.72 -17.50 -13.15
N SER A 196 8.06 -16.56 -13.83
CA SER A 196 8.64 -15.83 -14.98
C SER A 196 9.83 -14.99 -14.55
N PHE A 197 9.78 -14.31 -13.40
CA PHE A 197 10.93 -13.58 -12.86
C PHE A 197 12.12 -14.52 -12.58
N ALA A 198 11.95 -15.56 -11.77
CA ALA A 198 13.01 -16.50 -11.42
C ALA A 198 13.60 -17.19 -12.67
N SER A 199 12.74 -17.61 -13.61
CA SER A 199 13.18 -18.20 -14.88
C SER A 199 13.91 -17.19 -15.78
N ARG A 200 13.42 -15.95 -15.89
CA ARG A 200 14.09 -14.90 -16.67
C ARG A 200 15.46 -14.61 -16.08
N MET A 201 15.53 -14.45 -14.76
CA MET A 201 16.72 -14.16 -13.98
C MET A 201 17.74 -15.32 -13.93
N GLY A 202 17.34 -16.54 -14.31
CA GLY A 202 18.15 -17.75 -14.19
C GLY A 202 18.38 -18.19 -12.74
N LEU A 203 17.49 -17.83 -11.82
CA LEU A 203 17.62 -18.21 -10.40
C LEU A 203 17.40 -19.71 -10.23
N TYR A 204 18.21 -20.34 -9.38
CA TYR A 204 18.13 -21.76 -9.05
C TYR A 204 17.12 -22.02 -7.93
N VAL A 205 15.90 -21.50 -8.10
CA VAL A 205 14.82 -21.55 -7.11
C VAL A 205 13.50 -22.00 -7.75
N GLU A 206 12.67 -22.67 -6.98
CA GLU A 206 11.30 -23.04 -7.35
C GLU A 206 10.29 -22.13 -6.68
N ARG A 207 9.14 -21.93 -7.33
CA ARG A 207 8.08 -21.10 -6.78
C ARG A 207 7.10 -21.95 -5.98
N GLN A 208 6.79 -21.50 -4.76
CA GLN A 208 5.73 -22.08 -3.92
C GLN A 208 4.71 -21.00 -3.54
N SER A 209 3.42 -21.27 -3.73
CA SER A 209 2.36 -20.31 -3.38
C SER A 209 1.88 -20.55 -1.96
N ALA A 210 1.87 -19.51 -1.12
CA ALA A 210 1.29 -19.56 0.21
C ALA A 210 -0.25 -19.46 0.20
N GLY A 211 -0.81 -18.79 -0.81
CA GLY A 211 -2.26 -18.63 -0.96
C GLY A 211 -2.81 -17.36 -0.30
N SER A 212 -2.07 -16.75 0.63
CA SER A 212 -2.34 -15.41 1.18
C SER A 212 -1.05 -14.84 1.79
N GLU A 213 -1.05 -13.54 2.08
CA GLU A 213 0.09 -12.87 2.72
C GLU A 213 0.27 -13.36 4.15
N THR A 214 -0.83 -13.47 4.91
CA THR A 214 -0.82 -14.08 6.24
C THR A 214 -0.19 -15.47 6.21
N ARG A 215 -0.59 -16.32 5.27
CA ARG A 215 -0.06 -17.69 5.17
C ARG A 215 1.41 -17.71 4.78
N GLN A 216 1.89 -16.72 4.01
CA GLN A 216 3.31 -16.62 3.66
C GLN A 216 4.19 -16.49 4.90
N PHE A 217 3.77 -15.67 5.87
CA PHE A 217 4.51 -15.47 7.13
C PHE A 217 4.37 -16.65 8.10
N GLU A 218 3.20 -17.27 8.18
CA GLU A 218 3.03 -18.50 8.96
C GLU A 218 3.95 -19.60 8.46
N VAL A 219 4.04 -19.81 7.14
CA VAL A 219 4.95 -20.81 6.57
C VAL A 219 6.40 -20.45 6.84
N LEU A 220 6.78 -19.18 6.79
CA LEU A 220 8.13 -18.76 7.16
C LEU A 220 8.45 -19.11 8.63
N GLN A 221 7.50 -18.92 9.54
CA GLN A 221 7.64 -19.32 10.94
C GLN A 221 7.75 -20.85 11.09
N ASP A 222 6.90 -21.62 10.40
CA ASP A 222 6.94 -23.08 10.39
C ASP A 222 8.32 -23.59 9.91
N LEU A 223 8.89 -22.95 8.88
CA LEU A 223 10.22 -23.25 8.36
C LEU A 223 11.33 -22.97 9.39
N ILE A 224 11.28 -21.81 10.03
CA ILE A 224 12.24 -21.44 11.08
C ILE A 224 12.17 -22.44 12.24
N ALA A 225 10.96 -22.88 12.63
CA ALA A 225 10.76 -23.85 13.71
C ALA A 225 11.39 -25.21 13.42
N ILE A 226 11.47 -25.62 12.15
CA ILE A 226 12.14 -26.86 11.72
C ILE A 226 13.59 -26.64 11.24
N ASN A 227 14.20 -25.50 11.62
CA ASN A 227 15.55 -25.09 11.24
C ASN A 227 15.79 -25.12 9.71
N SER A 228 14.77 -24.71 8.97
CA SER A 228 14.79 -24.49 7.52
C SER A 228 14.61 -23.00 7.22
N SER A 229 14.71 -22.63 5.95
CA SER A 229 14.49 -21.25 5.52
C SER A 229 13.90 -21.17 4.12
N ALA A 230 13.44 -19.98 3.76
CA ALA A 230 12.93 -19.66 2.45
C ALA A 230 13.35 -18.27 2.01
N ILE A 231 13.34 -18.07 0.70
CA ILE A 231 13.21 -16.74 0.13
C ILE A 231 11.71 -16.42 0.09
N ILE A 232 11.33 -15.19 0.42
CA ILE A 232 9.95 -14.72 0.31
C ILE A 232 9.87 -13.55 -0.65
N SER A 233 8.79 -13.46 -1.43
CA SER A 233 8.50 -12.25 -2.18
C SER A 233 7.72 -11.27 -1.32
N LEU A 234 8.18 -10.03 -1.24
CA LEU A 234 7.53 -8.98 -0.49
C LEU A 234 7.53 -7.67 -1.27
N TRP A 235 6.84 -6.66 -0.75
CA TRP A 235 6.88 -5.30 -1.27
C TRP A 235 7.25 -4.32 -0.17
N THR A 236 7.55 -3.10 -0.57
CA THR A 236 7.62 -1.92 0.31
C THR A 236 6.50 -0.97 -0.11
N PRO A 237 5.88 -0.22 0.83
CA PRO A 237 5.96 -0.38 2.28
C PRO A 237 5.39 -1.72 2.77
N HIS A 238 5.90 -2.21 3.89
CA HIS A 238 5.41 -3.46 4.51
C HIS A 238 5.86 -3.57 5.98
N PRO A 239 4.99 -4.00 6.91
CA PRO A 239 5.28 -4.01 8.35
C PRO A 239 6.53 -4.84 8.71
N ASN A 240 6.70 -6.02 8.09
CA ASN A 240 7.87 -6.87 8.28
C ASN A 240 9.22 -6.29 7.78
N LEU A 241 9.23 -5.14 7.11
CA LEU A 241 10.45 -4.43 6.71
C LEU A 241 10.73 -3.19 7.56
N VAL A 242 9.82 -2.85 8.49
CA VAL A 242 9.99 -1.71 9.41
C VAL A 242 10.94 -2.13 10.52
N LYS A 243 12.17 -1.62 10.43
CA LYS A 243 13.35 -2.28 10.97
C LYS A 243 13.52 -2.24 12.50
N TRP A 244 12.82 -1.38 13.25
CA TRP A 244 13.34 -1.00 14.59
C TRP A 244 12.40 -1.08 15.80
N LYS A 245 11.07 -0.95 15.67
CA LYS A 245 10.19 -0.91 16.86
C LYS A 245 9.67 -2.28 17.31
N TYR A 246 9.38 -3.17 16.37
CA TYR A 246 8.63 -4.41 16.67
C TYR A 246 9.42 -5.72 16.45
N LEU A 247 10.47 -5.68 15.63
CA LEU A 247 11.19 -6.89 15.21
C LEU A 247 12.52 -7.12 15.94
N ASN A 248 12.89 -6.29 16.92
CA ASN A 248 14.26 -6.28 17.45
C ASN A 248 14.75 -7.64 18.01
N ASN A 249 13.83 -8.55 18.38
CA ASN A 249 14.13 -9.86 18.94
C ASN A 249 13.46 -11.04 18.21
N THR A 250 13.09 -10.89 16.93
CA THR A 250 12.49 -12.01 16.18
C THR A 250 13.46 -12.57 15.13
N ASP A 251 13.42 -13.89 14.94
CA ASP A 251 14.09 -14.57 13.82
C ASP A 251 13.47 -14.25 12.45
N LEU A 252 12.46 -13.37 12.43
CA LEU A 252 11.72 -12.92 11.25
C LEU A 252 12.26 -11.62 10.65
N LYS A 253 13.41 -11.11 11.12
CA LYS A 253 14.07 -9.99 10.44
C LYS A 253 14.47 -10.42 9.03
N LEU A 254 14.10 -9.62 8.04
CA LEU A 254 14.31 -9.90 6.64
C LEU A 254 15.36 -8.97 6.03
N GLU A 255 16.20 -9.54 5.20
CA GLU A 255 17.15 -8.83 4.36
C GLU A 255 16.73 -8.92 2.89
N ARG A 256 16.78 -7.80 2.18
CA ARG A 256 16.48 -7.76 0.75
C ARG A 256 17.65 -8.36 -0.03
N VAL A 257 17.37 -9.31 -0.92
CA VAL A 257 18.41 -9.87 -1.80
C VAL A 257 18.86 -8.79 -2.79
N ALA A 258 20.18 -8.59 -2.92
CA ALA A 258 20.77 -7.68 -3.89
C ALA A 258 20.70 -8.28 -5.30
N LEU A 259 19.77 -7.76 -6.10
CA LEU A 259 19.62 -8.08 -7.52
C LEU A 259 20.29 -7.01 -8.40
N PRO A 260 20.61 -7.29 -9.68
CA PRO A 260 21.17 -6.29 -10.57
C PRO A 260 20.20 -5.11 -10.73
N VAL A 261 20.70 -3.88 -10.59
CA VAL A 261 19.86 -2.68 -10.48
C VAL A 261 18.91 -2.55 -11.67
N TYR A 262 17.64 -2.23 -11.39
CA TYR A 262 16.68 -1.91 -12.43
C TYR A 262 17.11 -0.68 -13.24
N ASN A 263 17.15 -0.83 -14.56
CA ASN A 263 17.37 0.24 -15.52
C ASN A 263 16.32 0.13 -16.63
N LYS A 264 15.49 1.15 -16.80
CA LYS A 264 14.41 1.18 -17.79
C LYS A 264 14.87 0.93 -19.23
N ASP A 265 16.10 1.31 -19.58
CA ASP A 265 16.62 1.26 -20.96
C ASP A 265 17.09 -0.15 -21.33
N TYR A 266 17.45 -0.99 -20.35
CA TYR A 266 18.04 -2.32 -20.58
C TYR A 266 17.25 -3.48 -19.95
N CYS A 267 16.48 -3.22 -18.90
CA CYS A 267 15.69 -4.22 -18.18
C CYS A 267 14.25 -4.37 -18.73
N ASN A 268 13.88 -3.53 -19.70
CA ASN A 268 12.56 -3.49 -20.31
C ASN A 268 12.50 -3.32 -21.86
N PRO A 269 13.51 -3.69 -22.68
CA PRO A 269 13.25 -3.87 -24.11
C PRO A 269 12.41 -5.14 -24.32
N GLU A 270 11.35 -5.03 -25.11
CA GLU A 270 10.61 -6.19 -25.64
C GLU A 270 11.60 -7.26 -26.13
N GLY A 271 11.50 -8.47 -25.59
CA GLY A 271 12.40 -9.59 -25.92
C GLY A 271 13.75 -9.61 -25.20
N ALA A 272 14.01 -8.73 -24.23
CA ALA A 272 15.26 -8.75 -23.46
C ALA A 272 15.26 -9.83 -22.36
N THR A 273 16.30 -10.65 -22.38
CA THR A 273 16.64 -11.69 -21.38
C THR A 273 17.40 -11.14 -20.17
N GLN A 274 17.25 -9.87 -19.83
CA GLN A 274 18.16 -9.23 -18.85
C GLN A 274 17.62 -9.29 -17.43
N ASN A 275 18.55 -9.65 -16.53
CA ASN A 275 18.29 -10.11 -15.18
C ASN A 275 18.33 -8.94 -14.21
N CYS A 276 17.28 -8.11 -14.18
CA CYS A 276 17.24 -6.96 -13.28
C CYS A 276 16.26 -7.11 -12.12
N ASP A 277 16.50 -6.32 -11.10
CA ASP A 277 15.61 -6.08 -9.96
C ASP A 277 14.27 -5.49 -10.40
N PHE A 278 13.31 -5.50 -9.48
CA PHE A 278 11.99 -4.93 -9.66
C PHE A 278 12.07 -3.40 -9.77
N ASN A 279 11.22 -2.81 -10.61
CA ASN A 279 11.11 -1.37 -10.69
C ASN A 279 10.41 -0.79 -9.46
N THR A 280 10.75 0.45 -9.12
CA THR A 280 9.98 1.25 -8.18
C THR A 280 8.74 1.81 -8.86
N VAL A 281 7.64 1.91 -8.11
CA VAL A 281 6.32 2.26 -8.61
C VAL A 281 5.74 3.34 -7.72
N VAL A 282 5.24 4.42 -8.33
CA VAL A 282 4.40 5.37 -7.62
C VAL A 282 2.99 4.82 -7.61
N ILE A 283 2.48 4.47 -6.43
CA ILE A 283 1.10 3.97 -6.29
C ILE A 283 0.14 5.07 -6.70
N GLN A 284 -0.79 4.73 -7.61
CA GLN A 284 -1.77 5.66 -8.15
C GLN A 284 -3.12 5.45 -7.49
N LYS A 285 -3.86 6.56 -7.34
CA LYS A 285 -5.29 6.55 -7.08
C LYS A 285 -6.03 6.73 -8.40
N LEU A 286 -7.02 5.89 -8.67
CA LEU A 286 -7.89 5.98 -9.84
C LEU A 286 -9.33 6.23 -9.39
N ILE A 287 -10.00 7.16 -10.05
CA ILE A 287 -11.39 7.51 -9.78
C ILE A 287 -12.20 7.41 -11.07
N TRP A 288 -13.52 7.27 -10.93
CA TRP A 288 -14.42 7.46 -12.06
C TRP A 288 -14.28 8.88 -12.66
N ALA A 289 -14.14 8.98 -13.98
CA ALA A 289 -13.90 10.26 -14.66
C ALA A 289 -15.05 11.27 -14.51
N GLY A 290 -16.28 10.81 -14.27
CA GLY A 290 -17.44 11.69 -14.03
C GLY A 290 -17.52 12.26 -12.60
N LEU A 291 -16.58 11.89 -11.71
CA LEU A 291 -16.69 12.21 -10.29
C LEU A 291 -16.68 13.72 -10.01
N ASN A 292 -15.93 14.53 -10.77
CA ASN A 292 -15.89 15.98 -10.59
C ASN A 292 -17.24 16.65 -10.87
N ASP A 293 -17.96 16.20 -11.89
CA ASP A 293 -19.27 16.74 -12.25
C ASP A 293 -20.37 16.21 -11.32
N TYR A 294 -20.23 14.96 -10.88
CA TYR A 294 -21.14 14.32 -9.95
C TYR A 294 -21.06 14.91 -8.54
N ASN A 295 -19.85 14.97 -7.98
CA ASN A 295 -19.61 15.43 -6.63
C ASN A 295 -18.19 16.00 -6.48
N LYS A 296 -18.09 17.33 -6.47
CA LYS A 296 -16.82 18.05 -6.34
C LYS A 296 -16.12 17.81 -5.02
N GLU A 297 -16.86 17.59 -3.93
CA GLU A 297 -16.25 17.33 -2.62
C GLU A 297 -15.51 16.00 -2.62
N LEU A 298 -16.15 14.93 -3.09
CA LEU A 298 -15.52 13.61 -3.26
C LEU A 298 -14.32 13.68 -4.22
N TYR A 299 -14.48 14.36 -5.35
CA TYR A 299 -13.40 14.55 -6.31
C TYR A 299 -12.15 15.18 -5.67
N TRP A 300 -12.33 16.27 -4.90
CA TRP A 300 -11.21 16.93 -4.24
C TRP A 300 -10.65 16.14 -3.07
N LEU A 301 -11.49 15.43 -2.31
CA LEU A 301 -11.04 14.51 -1.26
C LEU A 301 -10.08 13.47 -1.83
N PHE A 302 -10.48 12.73 -2.87
CA PHE A 302 -9.64 11.68 -3.43
C PHE A 302 -8.36 12.20 -4.07
N ARG A 303 -8.40 13.38 -4.69
CA ARG A 303 -7.19 14.01 -5.21
C ARG A 303 -6.23 14.45 -4.10
N ALA A 304 -6.75 14.98 -3.00
CA ALA A 304 -5.96 15.45 -1.87
C ALA A 304 -5.46 14.32 -0.95
N PHE A 305 -6.20 13.21 -0.86
CA PHE A 305 -5.87 12.10 0.03
C PHE A 305 -4.49 11.51 -0.28
N SER A 306 -3.57 11.57 0.66
CA SER A 306 -2.26 10.95 0.49
C SER A 306 -1.71 10.50 1.83
N LEU A 307 -0.92 9.43 1.82
CA LEU A 307 -0.19 8.91 2.97
C LEU A 307 1.30 8.93 2.68
N THR A 308 2.11 9.24 3.70
CA THR A 308 3.55 9.08 3.60
C THR A 308 3.93 7.60 3.79
N LEU A 309 5.17 7.26 3.42
CA LEU A 309 5.72 5.93 3.64
C LEU A 309 5.74 5.57 5.13
N ASP A 310 6.05 6.54 5.99
CA ASP A 310 6.13 6.35 7.43
C ASP A 310 4.74 6.15 8.05
N ASP A 311 3.73 6.90 7.58
CA ASP A 311 2.34 6.74 8.05
C ASP A 311 1.87 5.29 7.84
N ILE A 312 1.94 4.81 6.60
CA ILE A 312 1.42 3.49 6.28
C ILE A 312 2.24 2.36 6.94
N ASN A 313 3.56 2.52 7.03
CA ASN A 313 4.42 1.56 7.73
C ASN A 313 4.08 1.47 9.24
N ASN A 314 3.87 2.61 9.90
CA ASN A 314 3.53 2.64 11.32
C ASN A 314 2.14 2.04 11.57
N LEU A 315 1.15 2.38 10.76
CA LEU A 315 -0.21 1.85 10.88
C LEU A 315 -0.25 0.33 10.66
N MET A 316 0.42 -0.16 9.62
CA MET A 316 0.54 -1.60 9.39
C MET A 316 1.26 -2.29 10.53
N ALA A 317 2.33 -1.70 11.07
CA ALA A 317 3.07 -2.29 12.18
C ALA A 317 2.22 -2.35 13.47
N GLU A 318 1.40 -1.33 13.75
CA GLU A 318 0.45 -1.36 14.87
C GLU A 318 -0.63 -2.42 14.70
N LYS A 319 -1.13 -2.63 13.47
CA LYS A 319 -2.06 -3.72 13.19
C LYS A 319 -1.40 -5.08 13.40
N VAL A 320 -0.31 -5.35 12.66
CA VAL A 320 0.31 -6.69 12.59
C VAL A 320 0.97 -7.08 13.90
N PHE A 321 1.74 -6.18 14.51
CA PHE A 321 2.52 -6.49 15.72
C PHE A 321 1.86 -5.99 17.01
N GLY A 322 1.02 -4.95 16.93
CA GLY A 322 0.24 -4.47 18.07
C GLY A 322 -1.06 -5.24 18.29
N GLY A 323 -1.47 -6.11 17.36
CA GLY A 323 -2.69 -6.90 17.45
C GLY A 323 -3.97 -6.06 17.38
N LYS A 324 -3.89 -4.85 16.80
CA LYS A 324 -5.05 -3.98 16.59
C LYS A 324 -5.79 -4.36 15.31
N GLU A 325 -7.10 -4.12 15.29
CA GLU A 325 -7.86 -4.23 14.05
C GLU A 325 -7.57 -3.07 13.09
N ALA A 326 -7.82 -3.29 11.79
CA ALA A 326 -7.56 -2.28 10.77
C ALA A 326 -8.37 -0.99 11.00
N TYR A 327 -9.62 -1.14 11.45
CA TYR A 327 -10.46 -0.01 11.82
C TYR A 327 -9.85 0.80 12.97
N ASP A 328 -9.34 0.15 14.02
CA ASP A 328 -8.84 0.84 15.21
C ASP A 328 -7.58 1.68 14.91
N VAL A 329 -6.65 1.14 14.10
CA VAL A 329 -5.48 1.90 13.65
C VAL A 329 -5.88 3.04 12.71
N ALA A 330 -6.79 2.78 11.78
CA ALA A 330 -7.29 3.77 10.84
C ALA A 330 -8.06 4.89 11.54
N PHE A 331 -8.83 4.59 12.58
CA PHE A 331 -9.62 5.56 13.33
C PHE A 331 -8.75 6.51 14.12
N GLY A 332 -7.72 6.00 14.82
CA GLY A 332 -6.76 6.84 15.53
C GLY A 332 -6.11 7.87 14.60
N PHE A 333 -5.68 7.44 13.42
CA PHE A 333 -5.07 8.31 12.41
C PHE A 333 -6.08 9.20 11.67
N GLY A 334 -7.26 8.66 11.37
CA GLY A 334 -8.34 9.35 10.69
C GLY A 334 -8.84 10.57 11.46
N LEU A 335 -8.86 10.51 12.80
CA LEU A 335 -9.16 11.67 13.65
C LEU A 335 -8.16 12.81 13.48
N GLU A 336 -6.87 12.52 13.36
CA GLU A 336 -5.83 13.53 13.14
C GLU A 336 -5.97 14.15 11.75
N LEU A 337 -6.20 13.32 10.71
CA LEU A 337 -6.43 13.78 9.35
C LEU A 337 -7.71 14.61 9.21
N ALA A 338 -8.80 14.20 9.83
CA ALA A 338 -10.08 14.90 9.74
C ALA A 338 -10.00 16.34 10.25
N GLN A 339 -9.18 16.58 11.28
CA GLN A 339 -8.92 17.94 11.78
C GLN A 339 -8.22 18.79 10.71
N ILE A 340 -7.25 18.23 9.99
CA ILE A 340 -6.52 18.90 8.90
C ILE A 340 -7.46 19.17 7.72
N VAL A 341 -8.25 18.17 7.31
CA VAL A 341 -9.18 18.26 6.18
C VAL A 341 -10.29 19.27 6.47
N ALA A 342 -10.86 19.28 7.67
CA ALA A 342 -11.89 20.24 8.05
C ALA A 342 -11.39 21.69 7.92
N VAL A 343 -10.17 21.97 8.36
CA VAL A 343 -9.53 23.28 8.20
C VAL A 343 -9.32 23.61 6.72
N ALA A 344 -8.82 22.66 5.93
CA ALA A 344 -8.57 22.88 4.50
C ALA A 344 -9.86 23.16 3.72
N LEU A 345 -10.93 22.41 3.98
CA LEU A 345 -12.23 22.59 3.33
C LEU A 345 -12.90 23.89 3.79
N GLU A 346 -12.90 24.20 5.08
CA GLU A 346 -13.48 25.45 5.61
C GLU A 346 -12.82 26.67 4.94
N VAL A 347 -11.51 26.63 4.67
CA VAL A 347 -10.86 27.74 3.97
C VAL A 347 -11.04 27.69 2.44
N ALA A 348 -11.05 26.51 1.82
CA ALA A 348 -11.28 26.39 0.38
C ALA A 348 -12.70 26.85 -0.05
N PHE A 349 -13.68 26.69 0.84
CA PHE A 349 -15.10 26.96 0.56
C PHE A 349 -15.66 28.20 1.29
N SER A 350 -14.91 28.86 2.17
CA SER A 350 -15.37 30.10 2.80
C SER A 350 -15.21 31.32 1.87
N ALA A 351 -16.35 31.91 1.50
CA ALA A 351 -16.44 33.11 0.67
C ALA A 351 -15.78 34.40 1.22
N PRO A 352 -15.62 34.66 2.54
CA PRO A 352 -15.18 35.98 3.00
C PRO A 352 -13.67 36.23 2.90
N VAL A 353 -12.83 35.19 2.75
CA VAL A 353 -11.36 35.38 2.61
C VAL A 353 -11.01 36.06 1.29
N ASN A 354 -11.78 35.79 0.22
CA ASN A 354 -11.61 36.46 -1.07
C ASN A 354 -12.06 37.93 -1.05
N ALA A 355 -12.95 38.31 -0.13
CA ALA A 355 -13.41 39.69 0.01
C ALA A 355 -12.48 40.55 0.89
N MET A 356 -11.87 39.97 1.93
CA MET A 356 -11.03 40.73 2.88
C MET A 356 -9.61 41.04 2.38
N MET A 357 -9.05 40.27 1.44
CA MET A 357 -7.64 40.45 1.02
C MET A 357 -7.43 41.28 -0.26
N GLY A 358 -8.50 41.74 -0.93
CA GLY A 358 -8.37 42.54 -2.17
C GLY A 358 -7.64 41.84 -3.33
N LEU A 359 -7.33 40.55 -3.20
CA LEU A 359 -6.62 39.76 -4.19
C LEU A 359 -7.62 39.26 -5.24
N ARG A 360 -7.31 39.44 -6.52
CA ARG A 360 -8.11 38.82 -7.61
C ARG A 360 -8.14 37.31 -7.39
N ALA A 361 -9.34 36.72 -7.44
CA ALA A 361 -9.63 35.31 -7.15
C ALA A 361 -8.64 34.26 -7.71
N PRO A 362 -8.05 34.41 -8.92
CA PRO A 362 -7.08 33.44 -9.43
C PRO A 362 -5.76 33.41 -8.64
N THR A 363 -5.37 34.54 -8.06
CA THR A 363 -4.07 34.76 -7.39
C THR A 363 -4.11 34.26 -5.95
N ALA A 364 -5.21 34.55 -5.24
CA ALA A 364 -5.46 34.03 -3.89
C ALA A 364 -5.53 32.49 -3.91
N ARG A 365 -6.23 31.91 -4.88
CA ARG A 365 -6.36 30.45 -5.03
C ARG A 365 -5.01 29.76 -5.31
N LYS A 366 -4.12 30.38 -6.09
CA LYS A 366 -2.75 29.87 -6.35
C LYS A 366 -1.84 29.97 -5.13
N LEU A 367 -1.83 31.09 -4.41
CA LEU A 367 -1.01 31.26 -3.19
C LEU A 367 -1.47 30.30 -2.08
N TYR A 368 -2.78 30.06 -1.99
CA TYR A 368 -3.38 29.22 -0.95
C TYR A 368 -3.18 27.72 -1.20
N LEU A 369 -3.34 27.27 -2.45
CA LEU A 369 -2.97 25.90 -2.84
C LEU A 369 -1.48 25.63 -2.57
N LEU A 370 -0.59 26.61 -2.75
CA LEU A 370 0.83 26.51 -2.41
C LEU A 370 1.09 26.35 -0.90
N THR A 371 0.22 26.93 -0.06
CA THR A 371 0.35 26.88 1.41
C THR A 371 -0.18 25.55 1.96
N ILE A 372 -1.29 25.04 1.40
CA ILE A 372 -1.78 23.68 1.66
C ILE A 372 -0.77 22.64 1.16
N PHE A 373 -0.17 22.85 -0.02
CA PHE A 373 0.93 22.02 -0.51
C PHE A 373 2.12 22.00 0.46
N HIS A 374 2.46 23.15 1.07
CA HIS A 374 3.54 23.25 2.06
C HIS A 374 3.22 22.55 3.39
N MET A 375 1.96 22.56 3.84
CA MET A 375 1.56 21.90 5.10
C MET A 375 1.37 20.39 4.96
N ILE A 376 0.96 19.90 3.79
CA ILE A 376 0.70 18.48 3.55
C ILE A 376 1.97 17.71 3.12
N LEU A 377 2.95 18.36 2.47
CA LEU A 377 4.11 17.67 1.87
C LEU A 377 5.44 17.87 2.59
N LEU A 378 5.51 18.70 3.63
CA LEU A 378 6.71 18.74 4.46
C LEU A 378 6.62 17.60 5.48
N PRO A 379 7.60 16.67 5.53
CA PRO A 379 7.64 15.68 6.59
C PRO A 379 7.69 16.44 7.91
N GLN A 380 6.70 16.21 8.77
CA GLN A 380 6.75 16.62 10.17
C GLN A 380 7.95 15.90 10.77
N LYS A 381 9.11 16.57 10.82
CA LYS A 381 10.26 16.07 11.57
C LYS A 381 9.81 15.93 13.02
N SER A 382 9.68 14.69 13.47
CA SER A 382 9.73 14.35 14.89
C SER A 382 11.18 14.42 15.37
#